data_AF-A0A963NK38-F1
#
_entry.id   AF-A0A963NK38-F1
#
_cell.length_a   1.000
_cell.length_b   1.000
_cell.length_c   1.000
_cell.angle_alpha   90.00
_cell.angle_beta   90.00
_cell.angle_gamma   90.00
#
_symmetry.space_group_name_H-M   'P 1'
#
loop_
_entity.id
_entity.type
_entity.pdbx_description
1 polymer ?
#
loop_
_entity_poly.entity_id
_entity_poly.type
_entity_poly.pdbx_seq_one_letter_code
_entity_poly.pdbx_strand_id
1 'polypeptide(L)' 'TSRGKPHFGKREEVPAAVHGINPDLVDRRAVDVVHTLKQAGFEAYIVGGAVRDLLLGLRPKDFDVATNAT' A
#
# COMPACT_ATOMS: atom_id res chain seq x y z
N THR A 1 1.29 -10.14 35.27
CA THR A 1 1.28 -10.91 34.01
C THR A 1 1.53 -9.95 32.85
N SER A 2 2.79 -9.69 32.49
CA SER A 2 3.10 -8.77 31.38
C SER A 2 2.93 -9.50 30.05
N ARG A 3 1.85 -9.20 29.31
CA ARG A 3 1.79 -9.51 27.88
C ARG A 3 2.94 -8.76 27.21
N GLY A 4 3.94 -9.50 26.71
CA GLY A 4 5.08 -8.91 26.01
C GLY A 4 4.60 -8.03 24.86
N LYS A 5 5.19 -6.84 24.72
CA LYS A 5 4.89 -5.95 23.60
C LYS A 5 5.11 -6.72 22.29
N PRO A 6 4.17 -6.70 21.33
CA PRO A 6 4.39 -7.31 20.03
C PRO A 6 5.64 -6.71 19.41
N HIS A 7 6.61 -7.56 19.09
CA HIS A 7 7.83 -7.14 18.44
C HIS A 7 7.56 -7.05 16.93
N PHE A 8 7.00 -5.92 16.51
CA PHE A 8 6.89 -5.64 15.08
C PHE A 8 8.28 -5.36 14.50
N GLY A 9 8.42 -5.55 13.18
CA GLY A 9 9.59 -5.08 12.44
C GLY A 9 9.71 -3.55 12.50
N LYS A 10 10.88 -3.02 12.16
CA LYS A 10 11.03 -1.57 11.96
C LYS A 10 10.36 -1.18 10.64
N ARG A 11 9.61 -0.08 10.64
CA ARG A 11 9.11 0.51 9.39
C ARG A 11 10.31 0.93 8.55
N GLU A 12 10.30 0.53 7.28
CA GLU A 12 11.28 0.93 6.29
C GLU A 12 10.54 1.48 5.06
N GLU A 13 11.08 2.54 4.48
CA GLU A 13 10.59 3.08 3.22
C GLU A 13 11.51 2.59 2.10
N VAL A 14 10.97 1.75 1.23
CA VAL A 14 11.72 1.15 0.12
C VAL A 14 11.49 2.00 -1.13
N PRO A 15 12.53 2.63 -1.72
CA PRO A 15 12.38 3.47 -2.90
C PRO A 15 11.92 2.69 -4.13
N ALA A 16 11.35 3.39 -5.12
CA ALA A 16 10.84 2.78 -6.34
C ALA A 16 11.88 1.98 -7.13
N ALA A 17 13.12 2.51 -7.17
CA ALA A 17 14.25 1.83 -7.79
C ALA A 17 14.64 0.51 -7.10
N VAL A 18 14.23 0.30 -5.85
CA VAL A 18 14.52 -0.89 -5.06
C VAL A 18 13.35 -1.88 -5.11
N HIS A 19 12.11 -1.42 -4.90
CA HIS A 19 10.97 -2.33 -4.88
C HIS A 19 10.55 -2.83 -6.26
N GLY A 20 10.89 -2.13 -7.34
CA GLY A 20 10.68 -2.59 -8.72
C GLY A 20 9.23 -2.75 -9.19
N ILE A 21 8.23 -2.43 -8.36
CA ILE A 21 6.81 -2.40 -8.76
C ILE A 21 6.62 -1.61 -10.05
N ASN A 22 6.04 -2.28 -11.06
CA ASN A 22 5.65 -1.66 -12.31
C ASN A 22 4.35 -0.84 -12.09
N PRO A 23 4.39 0.49 -12.21
CA PRO A 23 3.20 1.33 -12.02
C PRO A 23 2.10 1.06 -13.06
N ASP A 24 2.42 0.53 -14.24
CA ASP A 24 1.44 0.22 -15.28
C ASP A 24 0.52 -0.96 -14.92
N LEU A 25 0.90 -1.75 -13.91
CA LEU A 25 0.07 -2.82 -13.37
C LEU A 25 -0.91 -2.34 -12.28
N VAL A 26 -0.81 -1.08 -11.86
CA VAL A 26 -1.68 -0.48 -10.85
C VAL A 26 -2.95 0.04 -11.52
N ASP A 27 -4.12 -0.34 -11.01
CA ASP A 27 -5.39 0.17 -11.54
C ASP A 27 -5.50 1.69 -11.32
N ARG A 28 -5.79 2.43 -12.39
CA ARG A 28 -5.91 3.89 -12.35
C ARG A 28 -6.95 4.36 -11.34
N ARG A 29 -8.06 3.63 -11.16
CA ARG A 29 -9.11 3.98 -10.19
C ARG A 29 -8.59 3.88 -8.76
N ALA A 30 -7.74 2.90 -8.47
CA ALA A 30 -7.11 2.77 -7.16
C ALA A 30 -6.15 3.95 -6.89
N VAL A 31 -5.40 4.37 -7.91
CA VAL A 31 -4.55 5.57 -7.84
C VAL A 31 -5.39 6.82 -7.59
N ASP A 32 -6.50 7.00 -8.32
CA ASP A 32 -7.38 8.15 -8.20
C ASP A 32 -8.01 8.25 -6.80
N VAL A 33 -8.44 7.11 -6.21
CA VAL A 33 -8.96 7.05 -4.83
C VAL A 33 -7.90 7.48 -3.82
N VAL A 34 -6.69 6.91 -3.91
CA VAL A 34 -5.57 7.26 -3.01
C VAL A 34 -5.22 8.73 -3.15
N HIS A 35 -5.16 9.25 -4.39
CA HIS A 35 -4.83 10.64 -4.63
C HIS A 35 -5.89 11.59 -4.08
N THR A 36 -7.18 11.28 -4.27
CA THR A 36 -8.30 12.07 -3.74
C THR A 36 -8.26 12.14 -2.22
N LEU A 37 -8.06 11.01 -1.54
CA LEU A 37 -7.94 10.97 -0.08
C LEU A 37 -6.73 11.76 0.42
N LYS A 38 -5.58 11.65 -0.26
CA LYS A 38 -4.39 12.43 0.07
C LYS A 38 -4.58 13.92 -0.13
N GLN A 39 -5.24 14.34 -1.21
CA GLN A 39 -5.56 15.75 -1.45
C GLN A 39 -6.51 16.32 -0.38
N ALA A 40 -7.38 15.50 0.18
CA ALA A 40 -8.25 15.86 1.31
C ALA A 40 -7.53 15.89 2.67
N GLY A 41 -6.22 15.61 2.72
CA GLY A 41 -5.40 15.66 3.93
C GLY A 41 -5.34 14.35 4.73
N PHE A 42 -5.82 13.25 4.16
CA PHE A 42 -5.76 11.92 4.80
C PHE A 42 -4.54 11.12 4.34
N GLU A 43 -4.12 10.18 5.18
CA GLU A 43 -3.21 9.12 4.76
C GLU A 43 -3.98 8.05 4.01
N ALA A 44 -3.49 7.62 2.85
CA ALA A 44 -4.10 6.56 2.06
C ALA A 44 -3.03 5.74 1.33
N TYR A 45 -3.19 4.41 1.32
CA TYR A 45 -2.22 3.48 0.74
C TYR A 45 -2.94 2.29 0.09
N ILE A 46 -2.40 1.82 -1.03
CA ILE A 46 -2.74 0.49 -1.56
C ILE A 46 -2.11 -0.55 -0.64
N VAL A 47 -2.87 -1.57 -0.26
CA VAL A 47 -2.43 -2.59 0.70
C VAL A 47 -2.80 -4.01 0.24
N GLY A 48 -2.46 -5.00 1.05
CA GLY A 48 -2.98 -6.35 0.91
C GLY A 48 -2.45 -7.10 -0.29
N GLY A 49 -3.33 -7.88 -0.93
CA GLY A 49 -2.97 -8.80 -2.01
C GLY A 49 -2.38 -8.10 -3.23
N ALA A 50 -2.85 -6.89 -3.55
CA ALA A 50 -2.35 -6.11 -4.67
C ALA A 50 -0.85 -5.80 -4.55
N VAL A 51 -0.40 -5.37 -3.36
CA VAL A 51 1.02 -5.05 -3.13
C VAL A 51 1.89 -6.29 -3.29
N ARG A 52 1.45 -7.43 -2.74
CA ARG A 52 2.16 -8.72 -2.89
C ARG A 52 2.28 -9.10 -4.36
N ASP A 53 1.18 -9.04 -5.10
CA ASP A 53 1.15 -9.47 -6.50
C ASP A 53 2.03 -8.55 -7.38
N LEU A 54 1.98 -7.23 -7.14
CA LEU A 54 2.84 -6.25 -7.81
C LEU A 54 4.34 -6.49 -7.57
N LEU A 55 4.73 -6.81 -6.32
CA LEU A 55 6.12 -7.16 -5.98
C LEU A 55 6.60 -8.44 -6.68
N LEU A 56 5.68 -9.35 -7.01
CA LEU A 56 5.95 -10.56 -7.78
C LEU A 56 5.85 -10.35 -9.30
N GLY A 57 5.60 -9.11 -9.76
CA GLY A 57 5.40 -8.80 -11.18
C GLY A 57 4.11 -9.38 -11.77
N LEU A 58 3.15 -9.75 -10.92
CA LEU A 58 1.85 -10.27 -11.31
C LEU A 58 0.82 -9.14 -11.39
N ARG A 59 -0.20 -9.32 -12.23
CA ARG A 59 -1.33 -8.40 -12.30
C ARG A 59 -2.30 -8.67 -11.13
N PRO A 60 -2.55 -7.69 -10.25
CA PRO A 60 -3.54 -7.84 -9.18
C PRO A 60 -4.96 -8.05 -9.73
N LYS A 61 -5.78 -8.79 -8.98
CA LYS A 61 -7.21 -9.00 -9.30
C LYS A 61 -8.09 -7.88 -8.77
N ASP A 62 -7.80 -7.44 -7.55
CA ASP A 62 -8.52 -6.41 -6.81
C ASP A 62 -7.50 -5.46 -6.15
N PHE A 63 -7.93 -4.24 -5.83
CA PHE A 63 -7.12 -3.23 -5.14
C PHE A 63 -7.83 -2.74 -3.88
N ASP A 64 -7.21 -2.98 -2.73
CA ASP A 64 -7.68 -2.48 -1.44
C ASP A 64 -6.93 -1.21 -1.04
N VAL A 65 -7.65 -0.22 -0.52
CA VAL A 65 -7.09 1.03 0.01
C VAL A 65 -7.32 1.10 1.51
N ALA A 66 -6.25 1.27 2.28
CA ALA A 66 -6.31 1.61 3.69
C ALA A 66 -6.16 3.12 3.86
N THR A 67 -6.98 3.73 4.73
CA THR A 67 -6.97 5.17 4.99
C THR A 67 -7.23 5.49 6.45
N ASN A 68 -6.82 6.68 6.90
CA ASN A 68 -7.17 7.20 8.22
C ASN A 68 -8.39 8.15 8.22
N ALA A 69 -9.06 8.31 7.08
CA ALA A 69 -10.36 9.00 7.02
C ALA A 69 -11.44 8.22 7.77
N THR A 70 -12.34 8.91 8.47
CA THR A 70 -13.47 8.35 9.24
C THR A 70 -14.81 8.72 8.64
#